data_AF-A0A2L0I1E8-F1
#
_entry.id   AF-A0A2L0I1E8-F1
#
_cell.length_a   1.000
_cell.length_b   1.000
_cell.length_c   1.000
_cell.angle_alpha   90.00
_cell.angle_beta   90.00
_cell.angle_gamma   90.00
#
_symmetry.space_group_name_H-M   'P 1'
#
loop_
_entity.id
_entity.type
_entity.pdbx_description
1 polymer ?
#
loop_
_entity_poly.entity_id
_entity_poly.type
_entity_poly.pdbx_seq_one_letter_code
_entity_poly.pdbx_strand_id
1 'polypeptide(L)' 'MAVPGEGEGDGSLAYWLEGHRRYFEQECARAGRQFDERMLLACEKFKVIYQPQPRTA' A
#
# COMPACT_ATOMS: atom_id res chain seq x y z
N MET A 1 11.58 -11.14 -6.28
CA MET A 1 10.44 -11.66 -5.48
C MET A 1 9.23 -10.76 -5.73
N ALA A 2 8.02 -11.33 -5.77
CA ALA A 2 6.78 -10.57 -5.93
C ALA A 2 6.06 -10.40 -4.59
N VAL A 3 5.25 -9.35 -4.44
CA VAL A 3 4.39 -9.12 -3.26
C VAL A 3 2.97 -9.54 -3.60
N PRO A 4 2.49 -10.71 -3.14
CA PRO A 4 1.16 -11.20 -3.47
C PRO A 4 0.13 -10.52 -2.56
N GLY A 5 -0.94 -9.97 -3.15
CA GLY A 5 -2.14 -9.55 -2.41
C GLY A 5 -2.55 -8.09 -2.62
N GLU A 6 -1.59 -7.18 -2.75
CA GLU A 6 -1.90 -5.75 -2.97
C GLU A 6 -2.05 -5.39 -4.46
N GLY A 7 -1.36 -6.13 -5.34
CA GLY A 7 -1.58 -6.03 -6.79
C GLY A 7 -1.11 -4.71 -7.41
N GLU A 8 -0.17 -4.02 -6.77
CA GLU A 8 0.34 -2.72 -7.23
C GLU A 8 1.44 -2.86 -8.30
N GLY A 9 1.47 -1.90 -9.24
CA GLY A 9 2.53 -1.75 -10.22
C GLY A 9 2.82 -3.00 -11.06
N ASP A 10 4.11 -3.35 -11.16
CA ASP A 10 4.57 -4.56 -11.86
C ASP A 10 4.54 -5.82 -10.96
N GLY A 11 4.02 -5.71 -9.74
CA GLY A 11 3.95 -6.77 -8.74
C GLY A 11 5.29 -7.13 -8.10
N SER A 12 6.39 -6.44 -8.43
CA SER A 12 7.70 -6.72 -7.85
C SER A 12 7.81 -6.15 -6.43
N LEU A 13 8.57 -6.86 -5.58
CA LEU A 13 8.91 -6.38 -4.24
C LEU A 13 9.67 -5.05 -4.27
N ALA A 14 10.49 -4.82 -5.30
CA ALA A 14 11.23 -3.59 -5.45
C ALA A 14 10.30 -2.39 -5.64
N TYR A 15 9.35 -2.52 -6.58
CA TYR A 15 8.33 -1.49 -6.82
C TYR A 15 7.50 -1.22 -5.57
N TRP A 16 7.03 -2.29 -4.92
CA TRP A 16 6.25 -2.21 -3.70
C TRP A 16 7.00 -1.46 -2.57
N LEU A 17 8.26 -1.82 -2.33
CA LEU A 17 9.10 -1.19 -1.31
C LEU A 17 9.35 0.30 -1.59
N GLU A 18 9.60 0.67 -2.84
CA GLU A 18 9.81 2.06 -3.23
C GLU A 18 8.56 2.91 -2.97
N GLY A 19 7.40 2.43 -3.44
CA GLY A 19 6.11 3.11 -3.23
C GLY A 19 5.78 3.27 -1.75
N HIS A 20 5.88 2.18 -0.99
CA HIS A 20 5.55 2.17 0.44
C HIS A 20 6.53 3.01 1.26
N ARG A 21 7.84 2.97 0.97
CA ARG A 21 8.82 3.85 1.62
C ARG A 21 8.44 5.30 1.43
N ARG A 22 8.23 5.73 0.18
CA ARG A 22 7.87 7.11 -0.14
C ARG A 22 6.62 7.56 0.59
N TYR A 23 5.60 6.71 0.64
CA TYR A 23 4.36 6.99 1.35
C TYR A 23 4.60 7.17 2.86
N PHE A 24 5.23 6.18 3.51
CA PHE A 24 5.42 6.21 4.96
C PHE A 24 6.42 7.27 5.43
N GLU A 25 7.43 7.63 4.64
CA GLU A 25 8.30 8.78 4.93
C GLU A 25 7.50 10.08 5.04
N GLN A 26 6.59 10.31 4.10
CA GLN A 26 5.73 11.50 4.08
C GLN A 26 4.75 11.50 5.26
N GLU A 27 4.07 10.39 5.51
CA GLU A 27 3.10 10.29 6.60
C GLU A 27 3.75 10.34 7.98
N CYS A 28 4.93 9.73 8.16
CA CYS A 28 5.70 9.86 9.40
C CYS A 28 6.09 11.33 9.64
N ALA A 29 6.60 12.03 8.62
CA ALA A 29 6.95 13.45 8.75
C ALA A 29 5.73 14.30 9.14
N ARG A 30 4.57 14.06 8.52
CA ARG A 30 3.29 14.74 8.86
C ARG A 30 2.85 14.45 10.29
N ALA A 31 3.12 13.25 10.80
CA ALA A 31 2.83 12.85 12.17
C ALA A 31 3.92 13.27 13.18
N GLY A 32 4.97 14.00 12.76
CA GLY A 32 6.10 14.38 13.62
C GLY A 32 6.97 13.20 14.05
N ARG A 33 7.02 12.14 13.25
CA ARG A 33 7.80 10.91 13.48
C ARG A 33 8.87 10.74 12.40
N GLN A 34 9.90 9.97 12.73
CA GLN A 34 10.87 9.50 11.74
C GLN A 34 10.46 8.14 11.20
N PHE A 35 10.63 7.93 9.89
CA PHE A 35 10.46 6.63 9.27
C PHE A 35 11.56 5.67 9.75
N ASP A 36 11.18 4.42 10.06
CA ASP A 36 12.09 3.31 10.36
C ASP A 36 11.64 2.11 9.53
N GLU A 37 12.55 1.50 8.78
CA GLU A 37 12.26 0.33 7.94
C GLU A 37 11.77 -0.89 8.72
N ARG A 38 11.96 -0.91 10.04
CA ARG A 38 11.53 -1.98 10.94
C ARG A 38 10.22 -1.64 11.65
N MET A 39 9.59 -0.50 11.34
CA MET A 39 8.29 -0.17 11.92
C MET A 39 7.25 -1.24 11.55
N LEU A 40 6.38 -1.57 12.49
CA LEU A 40 5.33 -2.55 12.25
C LEU A 40 4.28 -1.97 11.31
N LEU A 41 3.86 -2.79 10.34
CA LEU A 41 2.76 -2.47 9.43
C LEU A 41 1.54 -3.33 9.77
N ALA A 42 0.37 -2.71 9.74
CA ALA A 42 -0.90 -3.43 9.81
C ALA A 42 -1.29 -3.87 8.38
N CYS A 43 -0.95 -5.09 8.01
CA CYS A 43 -1.30 -5.64 6.69
C CYS A 43 -2.69 -6.29 6.75
N GLU A 44 -3.61 -5.81 5.94
CA GLU A 44 -4.99 -6.30 5.90
C GLU A 44 -5.31 -7.04 4.60
N LYS A 45 -6.18 -8.05 4.69
CA LYS A 45 -6.73 -8.76 3.53
C LYS A 45 -8.25 -8.64 3.56
N PHE A 46 -8.83 -8.23 2.45
CA PHE A 46 -10.27 -8.04 2.33
C PHE A 46 -10.78 -8.59 1.00
N LYS A 47 -12.10 -8.75 0.93
CA LYS A 47 -12.82 -9.14 -0.29
C LYS A 47 -13.90 -8.10 -0.56
N VAL A 48 -14.02 -7.69 -1.81
CA VAL A 48 -15.12 -6.84 -2.25
C VAL A 48 -16.43 -7.64 -2.15
N ILE A 49 -17.37 -7.18 -1.33
CA ILE A 49 -18.68 -7.83 -1.13
C ILE A 49 -19.81 -7.18 -1.92
N TYR A 50 -19.59 -5.98 -2.45
CA TYR A 50 -20.55 -5.25 -3.25
C TYR A 50 -19.80 -4.43 -4.32
N GLN A 51 -20.25 -4.54 -5.57
CA GLN A 51 -19.78 -3.71 -6.68
C GLN A 51 -20.98 -3.02 -7.30
N PRO A 52 -21.14 -1.70 -7.13
CA PRO A 52 -22.23 -0.98 -7.78
C PRO A 52 -22.06 -1.07 -9.30
N GLN A 53 -23.16 -1.26 -10.02
CA GLN A 53 -23.12 -1.23 -11.48
C GLN A 53 -22.66 0.16 -11.96
N PRO A 54 -21.81 0.23 -13.00
CA PRO A 54 -21.44 1.51 -13.58
C PRO A 54 -22.72 2.22 -14.04
N ARG A 55 -22.86 3.51 -13.70
CA ARG A 55 -23.93 4.32 -14.26
C ARG A 55 -23.62 4.55 -15.74
N THR A 56 -24.25 3.77 -16.62
CA THR A 56 -24.33 4.09 -18.04
C THR A 56 -25.15 5.36 -18.21
N ALA A 57 -24.58 6.34 -18.90
CA ALA A 57 -25.24 7.58 -19.31
C ALA A 57 -26.29 7.30 -20.39
#